data_AF-A0A2M9TQY3-F1
#
_entry.id   AF-A0A2M9TQY3-F1
#
_cell.length_a   1.000
_cell.length_b   1.000
_cell.length_c   1.000
_cell.angle_alpha   90.00
_cell.angle_beta   90.00
_cell.angle_gamma   90.00
#
_symmetry.space_group_name_H-M   'P 1'
#
loop_
_entity.id
_entity.type
_entity.pdbx_description
1 polymer ?
#
loop_
_entity_poly.entity_id
_entity_poly.type
_entity_poly.pdbx_seq_one_letter_code
_entity_poly.pdbx_strand_id
1 'polypeptide(L)'
;MIKRLSYIFFILTMMVSCQETYEVSKPDQLIGKEKMVEIVTDMMILDAAGNVSDIPLKKNNISSYQLISKKYGIDSIQLKQNLNYYNTQFDENLEIYKEVKANVEAKRSALDEPKEDSDSTSVKTIK
;
A
#
# COMPACT_ATOMS: atom_id res chain seq x y z
N MET A 1 -43.73 -28.09 -20.09
CA MET A 1 -42.49 -28.71 -19.55
C MET A 1 -41.25 -27.82 -19.69
N ILE A 2 -41.01 -27.17 -20.84
CA ILE A 2 -39.82 -26.33 -21.10
C ILE A 2 -39.59 -25.19 -20.08
N LYS A 3 -40.66 -24.50 -19.61
CA LYS A 3 -40.52 -23.44 -18.59
C LYS A 3 -39.98 -23.94 -17.25
N ARG A 4 -40.32 -25.17 -16.85
CA ARG A 4 -39.79 -25.78 -15.61
C ARG A 4 -38.33 -26.21 -15.77
N LEU A 5 -37.96 -26.69 -16.96
CA LEU A 5 -36.57 -27.03 -17.29
C LEU A 5 -35.66 -25.80 -17.31
N SER A 6 -36.16 -24.67 -17.84
CA SER A 6 -35.45 -23.39 -17.84
C SER A 6 -35.17 -22.86 -16.43
N TYR A 7 -36.13 -23.00 -15.51
CA TYR A 7 -35.93 -22.65 -14.10
C TYR A 7 -34.86 -23.53 -13.42
N ILE A 8 -34.86 -24.83 -13.71
CA ILE A 8 -33.86 -25.76 -13.16
C ILE A 8 -32.46 -25.43 -13.68
N PHE A 9 -32.33 -25.10 -14.97
CA PHE A 9 -31.05 -24.69 -15.57
C PHE A 9 -30.51 -23.40 -14.94
N PHE A 10 -31.36 -22.39 -14.70
CA PHE A 10 -30.97 -21.14 -14.05
C PHE A 10 -30.49 -21.35 -12.59
N ILE A 11 -31.14 -22.24 -11.85
CA ILE A 11 -30.72 -22.62 -10.50
C ILE A 11 -29.38 -23.36 -10.53
N LEU A 12 -29.17 -24.24 -11.51
CA LEU A 12 -27.93 -24.99 -11.65
C LEU A 12 -26.73 -24.08 -11.96
N THR A 13 -26.92 -23.03 -12.78
CA THR A 13 -25.85 -22.06 -13.07
C THR A 13 -25.46 -21.21 -11.86
N MET A 14 -26.37 -20.97 -10.91
CA MET A 14 -26.04 -20.25 -9.68
C MET A 14 -25.16 -21.08 -8.72
N MET A 15 -25.16 -22.41 -8.84
CA MET A 15 -24.34 -23.29 -8.00
C MET A 15 -22.89 -23.44 -8.50
N VAL A 16 -22.55 -22.92 -9.68
CA VAL A 16 -21.18 -22.94 -10.25
C VAL A 16 -20.44 -21.63 -9.94
N SER A 17 -20.61 -21.08 -8.74
CA SER A 17 -19.66 -20.08 -8.24
C SER A 17 -18.40 -20.82 -7.79
N CYS A 18 -17.44 -20.95 -8.69
CA CYS A 18 -16.11 -21.42 -8.34
C CYS A 18 -15.47 -20.34 -7.47
N GLN A 19 -15.43 -20.54 -6.14
CA GLN A 19 -14.50 -19.79 -5.32
C GLN A 19 -13.12 -20.34 -5.63
N GLU A 20 -12.36 -19.65 -6.49
CA GLU A 20 -10.92 -19.87 -6.55
C GLU A 20 -10.38 -19.59 -5.14
N THR A 21 -10.08 -20.66 -4.40
CA THR A 21 -9.32 -20.55 -3.16
C THR A 21 -7.93 -20.07 -3.56
N TYR A 22 -7.73 -18.75 -3.55
CA TYR A 22 -6.44 -18.11 -3.75
C TYR A 22 -5.56 -18.45 -2.55
N GLU A 23 -4.92 -19.62 -2.61
CA GLU A 23 -3.82 -19.93 -1.71
C GLU A 23 -2.65 -19.04 -2.13
N VAL A 24 -2.37 -18.02 -1.34
CA VAL A 24 -1.25 -17.11 -1.59
C VAL A 24 0.02 -17.83 -1.15
N SER A 25 0.79 -18.29 -2.14
CA SER A 25 2.08 -18.91 -1.87
C SER A 25 3.09 -17.90 -1.33
N LYS A 26 4.03 -18.39 -0.51
CA LYS A 26 5.16 -17.60 -0.05
C LYS A 26 6.01 -17.17 -1.27
N PRO A 27 6.32 -15.87 -1.44
CA PRO A 27 7.15 -15.40 -2.55
C PRO A 27 8.57 -15.96 -2.49
N ASP A 28 9.17 -16.27 -3.64
CA ASP A 28 10.56 -16.76 -3.72
C ASP A 28 11.55 -15.77 -3.09
N GLN A 29 11.31 -14.48 -3.29
CA GLN A 29 12.07 -13.39 -2.68
C GLN A 29 11.20 -12.66 -1.65
N LEU A 30 11.02 -13.30 -0.50
CA LEU A 30 10.32 -12.72 0.65
C LEU A 30 11.08 -11.50 1.18
N ILE A 31 10.39 -10.37 1.23
CA ILE A 31 10.84 -9.14 1.91
C ILE A 31 10.59 -9.34 3.41
N GLY A 32 11.62 -9.17 4.23
CA GLY A 32 11.50 -9.29 5.69
C GLY A 32 10.50 -8.29 6.28
N LYS A 33 9.91 -8.66 7.41
CA LYS A 33 8.85 -7.90 8.08
C LYS A 33 9.26 -6.44 8.36
N GLU A 34 10.48 -6.22 8.86
CA GLU A 34 11.00 -4.90 9.20
C GLU A 34 11.08 -4.00 7.96
N LYS A 35 11.58 -4.55 6.84
CA LYS A 35 11.60 -3.83 5.56
C LYS A 35 10.19 -3.59 5.03
N MET A 36 9.25 -4.49 5.29
CA MET A 36 7.84 -4.30 4.92
C MET A 36 7.21 -3.15 5.72
N VAL A 37 7.54 -3.02 7.02
CA VAL A 37 7.10 -1.89 7.84
C VAL A 37 7.55 -0.56 7.24
N GLU A 38 8.81 -0.44 6.82
CA GLU A 38 9.32 0.76 6.16
C GLU A 38 8.59 1.05 4.83
N ILE A 39 8.46 0.03 3.98
CA ILE A 39 7.78 0.10 2.68
C ILE A 39 6.33 0.58 2.84
N VAL A 40 5.57 -0.04 3.74
CA VAL A 40 4.15 0.28 3.95
C VAL A 40 3.99 1.64 4.61
N THR A 41 4.91 2.04 5.51
CA THR A 41 4.95 3.39 6.08
C THR A 41 5.06 4.44 4.98
N ASP A 42 6.02 4.29 4.07
CA ASP A 42 6.19 5.25 2.98
C ASP A 42 5.04 5.21 1.99
N MET A 43 4.46 4.04 1.72
CA MET A 43 3.29 3.91 0.86
C MET A 43 2.10 4.70 1.43
N MET A 44 1.84 4.58 2.74
CA MET A 44 0.78 5.34 3.41
C MET A 44 1.02 6.85 3.36
N ILE A 45 2.25 7.29 3.61
CA ILE A 45 2.60 8.72 3.54
C ILE A 45 2.43 9.24 2.11
N LEU A 46 2.88 8.48 1.12
CA LEU A 46 2.80 8.84 -0.29
C LEU A 46 1.35 8.95 -0.76
N ASP A 47 0.51 7.99 -0.36
CA ASP A 47 -0.92 8.01 -0.66
C ASP A 47 -1.63 9.17 0.04
N ALA A 48 -1.29 9.47 1.30
CA ALA A 48 -1.82 10.66 1.99
C ALA A 48 -1.40 11.95 1.29
N ALA A 49 -0.13 12.08 0.91
CA ALA A 49 0.41 13.25 0.24
C ALA A 49 -0.24 13.48 -1.14
N GLY A 50 -0.43 12.41 -1.92
CA GLY A 50 -1.09 12.45 -3.22
C GLY A 50 -2.59 12.78 -3.14
N ASN A 51 -3.23 12.62 -1.98
CA ASN A 51 -4.63 12.99 -1.75
C ASN A 51 -4.80 14.46 -1.33
N VAL A 52 -3.79 15.06 -0.68
CA VAL A 52 -3.87 16.43 -0.14
C VAL A 52 -3.32 17.48 -1.11
N SER A 53 -2.37 17.14 -1.96
CA SER A 53 -1.68 18.11 -2.82
C SER A 53 -1.66 17.70 -4.29
N ASP A 54 -1.58 18.69 -5.19
CA ASP A 54 -1.30 18.51 -6.63
C ASP A 54 0.16 18.06 -6.86
N ILE A 55 0.58 17.00 -6.15
CA ILE A 55 1.89 16.42 -6.37
C ILE A 55 1.95 15.98 -7.83
N PRO A 56 3.05 16.25 -8.55
CA PRO A 56 3.23 15.86 -9.94
C PRO A 56 3.04 14.35 -10.22
N LEU A 57 2.83 13.51 -9.21
CA LEU A 57 2.46 12.09 -9.35
C LEU A 57 1.18 11.90 -10.15
N LYS A 58 0.08 12.58 -9.77
CA LYS A 58 -1.19 12.50 -10.50
C LYS A 58 -1.04 13.13 -11.89
N LYS A 59 -0.34 14.25 -11.99
CA LYS A 59 -0.12 14.97 -13.25
C LYS A 59 0.72 14.18 -14.26
N ASN A 60 1.67 13.37 -13.79
CA ASN A 60 2.59 12.60 -14.63
C ASN A 60 2.22 11.10 -14.73
N ASN A 61 1.03 10.70 -14.24
CA ASN A 61 0.58 9.30 -14.20
C ASN A 61 1.57 8.33 -13.51
N ILE A 62 2.30 8.80 -12.51
CA ILE A 62 3.24 7.97 -11.74
C ILE A 62 2.49 7.35 -10.57
N SER A 63 2.47 6.02 -10.49
CA SER A 63 1.81 5.32 -9.39
C SER A 63 2.67 5.28 -8.12
N SER A 64 2.03 5.28 -6.95
CA SER A 64 2.71 5.08 -5.66
C SER A 64 3.57 3.81 -5.68
N TYR A 65 3.06 2.73 -6.27
CA TYR A 65 3.79 1.47 -6.45
C TYR A 65 5.10 1.62 -7.22
N GLN A 66 5.13 2.41 -8.30
CA GLN A 66 6.35 2.64 -9.07
C GLN A 66 7.40 3.40 -8.27
N LEU A 67 6.98 4.41 -7.50
CA LEU A 67 7.89 5.16 -6.64
C LEU A 67 8.45 4.32 -5.50
N ILE A 68 7.59 3.55 -4.83
CA ILE A 68 8.01 2.66 -3.74
C ILE A 68 8.96 1.59 -4.28
N SER A 69 8.63 0.96 -5.40
CA SER A 69 9.49 -0.03 -6.07
C SER A 69 10.87 0.57 -6.36
N LYS A 70 10.91 1.79 -6.93
CA LYS A 70 12.15 2.50 -7.22
C LYS A 70 12.92 2.90 -5.96
N LYS A 71 12.25 3.41 -4.91
CA LYS A 71 12.88 3.85 -3.66
C LYS A 71 13.61 2.71 -2.95
N TYR A 72 12.99 1.52 -2.93
CA TYR A 72 13.51 0.36 -2.20
C TYR A 72 14.33 -0.60 -3.07
N GLY A 73 14.49 -0.30 -4.37
CA GLY A 73 15.21 -1.14 -5.32
C GLY A 73 14.58 -2.54 -5.47
N ILE A 74 13.26 -2.63 -5.39
CA ILE A 74 12.49 -3.88 -5.48
C ILE A 74 11.69 -3.92 -6.77
N ASP A 75 11.50 -5.11 -7.31
CA ASP A 75 10.63 -5.29 -8.48
C ASP A 75 9.15 -5.09 -8.10
N SER A 76 8.36 -4.54 -9.02
CA SER A 76 6.95 -4.24 -8.76
C SER A 76 6.08 -5.49 -8.56
N ILE A 77 6.42 -6.60 -9.23
CA ILE A 77 5.77 -7.90 -9.07
C ILE A 77 6.16 -8.48 -7.72
N GLN A 78 7.46 -8.41 -7.38
CA GLN A 78 7.94 -8.83 -6.05
C GLN A 78 7.21 -8.08 -4.93
N LEU A 79 7.07 -6.76 -5.03
CA LEU A 79 6.32 -5.95 -4.06
C LEU A 79 4.87 -6.42 -3.93
N LYS A 80 4.18 -6.63 -5.06
CA LYS A 80 2.79 -7.10 -5.07
C LYS A 80 2.64 -8.49 -4.44
N GLN A 81 3.54 -9.42 -4.75
CA GLN A 81 3.53 -10.76 -4.18
C GLN A 81 3.74 -10.73 -2.67
N ASN A 82 4.67 -9.90 -2.19
CA ASN A 82 4.94 -9.75 -0.77
C ASN A 82 3.78 -9.10 -0.01
N LEU A 83 3.15 -8.06 -0.58
CA LEU A 83 1.94 -7.46 0.00
C LEU A 83 0.81 -8.48 0.10
N ASN A 84 0.58 -9.26 -0.96
CA ASN A 84 -0.43 -10.32 -0.95
C ASN A 84 -0.12 -11.37 0.13
N TYR A 85 1.14 -11.79 0.24
CA TYR A 85 1.57 -12.75 1.25
C TYR A 85 1.33 -12.23 2.66
N TYR A 86 1.82 -11.05 3.02
CA TYR A 86 1.59 -10.51 4.36
C TYR A 86 0.10 -10.26 4.63
N ASN A 87 -0.71 -9.89 3.64
CA ASN A 87 -2.16 -9.76 3.82
C ASN A 87 -2.87 -11.06 4.21
N THR A 88 -2.30 -12.24 3.91
CA THR A 88 -2.83 -13.53 4.38
C THR A 88 -2.25 -13.98 5.72
N GLN A 89 -1.13 -13.38 6.17
CA GLN A 89 -0.48 -13.66 7.45
C GLN A 89 -1.07 -12.78 8.56
N PHE A 90 -2.20 -13.17 9.16
CA PHE A 90 -2.95 -12.32 10.09
C PHE A 90 -2.10 -11.68 11.21
N ASP A 91 -1.35 -12.48 11.97
CA ASP A 91 -0.57 -11.98 13.11
C ASP A 91 0.58 -11.07 12.64
N GLU A 92 1.34 -11.49 11.63
CA GLU A 92 2.46 -10.70 11.08
C GLU A 92 1.95 -9.38 10.49
N ASN A 93 0.83 -9.40 9.77
CA ASN A 93 0.23 -8.21 9.19
C ASN A 93 -0.23 -7.23 10.27
N LEU A 94 -0.88 -7.74 11.32
CA LEU A 94 -1.31 -6.93 12.43
C LEU A 94 -0.12 -6.22 13.09
N GLU A 95 1.00 -6.92 13.26
CA GLU A 95 2.23 -6.32 13.79
C GLU A 95 2.81 -5.27 12.83
N ILE A 96 2.88 -5.56 11.53
CA ILE A 96 3.33 -4.60 10.51
C ILE A 96 2.52 -3.31 10.62
N TYR A 97 1.19 -3.38 10.61
CA TYR A 97 0.34 -2.20 10.65
C TYR A 97 0.40 -1.45 12.00
N LYS A 98 0.67 -2.14 13.13
CA LYS A 98 0.93 -1.48 14.41
C LYS A 98 2.21 -0.64 14.36
N GLU A 99 3.29 -1.20 13.82
CA GLU A 99 4.58 -0.52 13.70
C GLU A 99 4.51 0.63 12.66
N VAL A 100 3.82 0.41 11.53
CA VAL A 100 3.55 1.45 10.53
C VAL A 100 2.82 2.64 11.17
N LYS A 101 1.78 2.37 11.96
CA LYS A 101 1.04 3.43 12.66
C LYS A 101 1.97 4.23 13.58
N ALA A 102 2.79 3.54 14.39
CA ALA A 102 3.75 4.18 15.27
C ALA A 102 4.76 5.05 14.48
N ASN A 103 5.27 4.56 13.35
CA ASN A 103 6.19 5.30 12.49
C ASN A 103 5.55 6.57 11.90
N VAL A 104 4.30 6.46 11.43
CA VAL A 104 3.56 7.60 10.89
C VAL A 104 3.30 8.64 11.98
N GLU A 105 2.90 8.21 13.19
CA GLU A 105 2.70 9.09 14.33
C GLU A 105 4.00 9.80 14.74
N ALA A 106 5.12 9.06 14.85
CA ALA A 106 6.42 9.63 15.17
C ALA A 106 6.88 10.68 14.13
N LYS A 107 6.70 10.38 12.84
CA LYS A 107 7.01 11.34 11.76
C LYS A 107 6.13 12.58 11.82
N ARG A 108 4.86 12.44 12.17
CA ARG A 108 3.96 13.57 12.37
C ARG A 108 4.39 14.42 13.55
N SER A 109 4.67 13.82 14.71
CA SER A 109 5.11 14.55 15.89
C SER A 109 6.41 15.33 15.64
N ALA A 110 7.36 14.75 14.89
CA ALA A 110 8.59 15.45 14.50
C ALA A 110 8.38 16.66 13.58
N LEU A 111 7.21 16.78 12.93
CA LEU A 111 6.83 17.96 12.14
C LEU A 111 6.08 19.00 12.99
N ASP A 112 5.35 18.55 14.01
CA ASP A 112 4.58 19.39 14.92
C ASP A 112 5.45 20.02 16.04
N GLU A 113 6.62 19.45 16.33
CA GLU A 113 7.61 20.06 17.22
C GLU A 113 8.13 21.39 16.64
N PRO A 114 8.09 22.50 17.41
CA PRO A 114 8.69 23.77 16.98
C PRO A 114 10.18 23.55 16.73
N LYS A 115 10.60 23.69 15.47
CA LYS A 115 12.03 23.76 15.16
C LYS A 115 12.55 25.06 15.78
N GLU A 116 13.28 24.97 16.88
CA GLU A 116 14.12 26.07 17.33
C GLU A 116 15.01 26.48 16.16
N ASP A 117 14.98 27.77 15.85
CA ASP A 117 15.51 28.37 14.63
C ASP A 117 16.96 27.95 14.33
N SER A 118 17.14 27.15 13.28
CA SER A 118 18.44 26.99 12.64
C SER A 118 18.30 27.01 11.11
N ASP A 119 17.71 28.07 10.56
CA ASP A 119 18.14 28.54 9.24
C ASP A 119 17.90 30.03 9.06
N SER A 120 18.79 30.82 9.66
CA SER A 120 19.14 32.13 9.15
C SER A 120 19.84 31.99 7.79
N THR A 121 19.11 31.63 6.74
CA THR A 121 19.58 31.76 5.35
C THR A 121 18.52 32.48 4.53
N SER A 122 18.54 33.81 4.69
CA SER A 122 18.26 34.82 3.65
C SER A 122 17.40 34.40 2.45
N VAL A 123 16.08 34.46 2.57
CA VAL A 123 15.26 34.95 1.46
C VAL A 123 15.28 36.47 1.54
N LYS A 124 16.31 37.06 0.94
CA LYS A 124 16.33 38.49 0.67
C LYS A 124 15.25 38.75 -0.37
N THR A 125 14.09 39.21 0.08
CA THR A 125 13.00 39.70 -0.77
C THR A 125 13.58 40.72 -1.74
N ILE A 126 13.59 40.37 -3.04
CA ILE A 126 13.86 41.32 -4.10
C ILE A 126 12.63 42.23 -4.18
N LYS A 127 12.85 43.51 -3.91
CA LYS A 127 11.92 44.61 -4.16
C LYS A 127 12.05 45.07 -5.60
#